data_AF-A0A8C9CGB1-F1
#
_entry.id   AF-A0A8C9CGB1-F1
#
_cell.length_a   1.000
_cell.length_b   1.000
_cell.length_c   1.000
_cell.angle_alpha   90.00
_cell.angle_beta   90.00
_cell.angle_gamma   90.00
#
_symmetry.space_group_name_H-M   'P 1'
#
loop_
_entity.id
_entity.type
_entity.pdbx_description
1 polymer ?
#
loop_
_entity_poly.entity_id
_entity_poly.type
_entity_poly.pdbx_seq_one_letter_code
_entity_poly.pdbx_strand_id
1 'polypeptide(L)'
;MAVLGVILTKGNCATEEQVWQILNVMGLYEGRKHFIFGEPRKLITKDLVQERYLEYRQVPNSDPLCYEFLWGPRAHTETGKMKVLEFVAKIHDMVPSRFFSLLLKREVHILSSRRLGWGCRQHSV
;
A
#
# COMPACT_ATOMS: atom_id res chain seq x y z
N MET A 1 -0.04 -4.69 10.87
CA MET A 1 1.01 -3.69 10.57
C MET A 1 1.64 -3.85 9.19
N ALA A 2 1.99 -5.07 8.73
CA ALA A 2 2.62 -5.29 7.43
C ALA A 2 1.87 -4.64 6.25
N VAL A 3 0.56 -4.92 6.10
CA VAL A 3 -0.26 -4.38 5.00
C VAL A 3 -0.35 -2.85 5.03
N LEU A 4 -0.55 -2.27 6.22
CA LEU A 4 -0.53 -0.81 6.41
C LEU A 4 0.82 -0.20 5.98
N GLY A 5 1.91 -0.90 6.25
CA GLY A 5 3.25 -0.54 5.80
C GLY A 5 3.38 -0.55 4.29
N VAL A 6 2.91 -1.61 3.62
CA VAL A 6 2.91 -1.68 2.16
C VAL A 6 2.14 -0.51 1.55
N ILE A 7 0.94 -0.21 2.03
CA ILE A 7 0.13 0.91 1.56
C ILE A 7 0.83 2.26 1.79
N LEU A 8 1.47 2.42 2.95
CA LEU A 8 2.25 3.62 3.27
C LEU A 8 3.41 3.81 2.29
N THR A 9 4.10 2.71 1.92
CA THR A 9 5.23 2.76 0.98
C THR A 9 4.83 3.08 -0.47
N LYS A 10 3.52 3.00 -0.78
CA LYS A 10 2.92 3.31 -2.08
C LYS A 10 2.25 4.68 -2.13
N GLY A 11 2.37 5.50 -1.08
CA GLY A 11 1.78 6.84 -1.05
C GLY A 11 0.37 6.88 -0.46
N ASN A 12 0.09 6.01 0.53
CA ASN A 12 -1.18 5.87 1.25
C ASN A 12 -2.33 5.22 0.45
N CYS A 13 -2.07 4.80 -0.78
CA CYS A 13 -2.98 3.97 -1.57
C CYS A 13 -2.16 2.90 -2.33
N ALA A 14 -2.65 1.68 -2.42
CA ALA A 14 -2.01 0.60 -3.18
C ALA A 14 -3.05 -0.32 -3.83
N THR A 15 -2.83 -0.72 -5.08
CA THR A 15 -3.72 -1.71 -5.71
C THR A 15 -3.57 -3.08 -5.06
N GLU A 16 -4.60 -3.94 -5.19
CA GLU A 16 -4.56 -5.29 -4.64
C GLU A 16 -3.32 -6.07 -5.13
N GLU A 17 -2.99 -5.95 -6.40
CA GLU A 17 -1.82 -6.61 -7.01
C GLU A 17 -0.52 -6.13 -6.40
N GLN A 18 -0.37 -4.82 -6.17
CA GLN A 18 0.82 -4.25 -5.56
C GLN A 18 1.00 -4.71 -4.11
N VAL A 19 -0.11 -4.81 -3.37
CA VAL A 19 -0.10 -5.33 -2.00
C VAL A 19 0.37 -6.79 -2.00
N TRP A 20 -0.20 -7.63 -2.86
CA TRP A 20 0.19 -9.04 -2.98
C TRP A 20 1.62 -9.24 -3.44
N GLN A 21 2.11 -8.46 -4.40
CA GLN A 21 3.50 -8.54 -4.86
C GLN A 21 4.49 -8.37 -3.70
N ILE A 22 4.25 -7.39 -2.82
CA ILE A 22 5.15 -7.10 -1.70
C ILE A 22 4.96 -8.12 -0.58
N LEU A 23 3.73 -8.54 -0.31
CA LEU A 23 3.45 -9.61 0.65
C LEU A 23 4.11 -10.94 0.26
N ASN A 24 4.09 -11.29 -1.02
CA ASN A 24 4.77 -12.48 -1.55
C ASN A 24 6.29 -12.43 -1.31
N VAL A 25 6.91 -11.26 -1.48
CA VAL A 25 8.35 -11.04 -1.17
C VAL A 25 8.61 -11.18 0.34
N MET A 26 7.64 -10.81 1.17
CA MET A 26 7.69 -11.01 2.64
C MET A 26 7.29 -12.44 3.07
N GLY A 27 7.03 -13.36 2.14
CA GLY A 27 6.66 -14.75 2.44
C GLY A 27 5.18 -14.99 2.76
N LEU A 28 4.32 -14.00 2.54
CA LEU A 28 2.87 -14.09 2.71
C LEU A 28 2.21 -14.30 1.33
N TYR A 29 1.79 -15.53 1.07
CA TYR A 29 1.25 -15.93 -0.24
C TYR A 29 -0.27 -15.95 -0.27
N GLU A 30 -0.85 -15.46 -1.37
CA GLU A 30 -2.27 -15.58 -1.65
C GLU A 30 -2.70 -17.06 -1.74
N GLY A 31 -3.87 -17.39 -1.20
CA GLY A 31 -4.46 -18.75 -1.28
C GLY A 31 -3.80 -19.81 -0.40
N ARG A 32 -2.68 -19.52 0.28
CA ARG A 32 -2.05 -20.44 1.23
C ARG A 32 -2.51 -20.11 2.65
N LYS A 33 -3.14 -21.08 3.33
CA LYS A 33 -3.46 -20.94 4.75
C LYS A 33 -2.17 -20.85 5.56
N HIS A 34 -1.96 -19.72 6.22
CA HIS A 34 -0.92 -19.53 7.20
C HIS A 34 -1.41 -20.05 8.56
N PHE A 35 -0.57 -20.81 9.27
CA PHE A 35 -0.95 -21.44 10.54
C PHE A 35 -1.48 -20.45 11.59
N ILE A 36 -0.91 -19.23 11.61
CA ILE A 36 -1.28 -18.17 12.57
C ILE A 36 -2.40 -17.26 12.04
N PHE A 37 -2.41 -16.97 10.73
CA PHE A 37 -3.25 -15.92 10.14
C PHE A 37 -4.44 -16.47 9.34
N GLY A 38 -4.59 -17.78 9.27
CA GLY A 38 -5.60 -18.41 8.44
C GLY A 38 -5.36 -18.10 6.97
N GLU A 39 -6.42 -17.75 6.23
CA GLU A 39 -6.35 -17.41 4.82
C GLU A 39 -5.99 -15.92 4.63
N PRO A 40 -4.80 -15.58 4.09
CA PRO A 40 -4.33 -14.20 4.00
C PRO A 40 -5.29 -13.29 3.22
N ARG A 41 -5.94 -13.83 2.18
CA ARG A 41 -6.86 -13.05 1.35
C ARG A 41 -8.09 -12.61 2.14
N LYS A 42 -8.68 -13.52 2.91
CA LYS A 42 -9.81 -13.21 3.79
C LYS A 42 -9.41 -12.18 4.85
N LEU A 43 -8.24 -12.37 5.48
CA LEU A 43 -7.75 -11.43 6.49
C LEU A 43 -7.66 -10.00 5.94
N ILE A 44 -7.12 -9.84 4.73
CA ILE A 44 -6.86 -8.51 4.15
C ILE A 44 -8.13 -7.87 3.60
N THR A 45 -8.92 -8.61 2.83
CA THR A 45 -10.09 -8.08 2.11
C THR A 45 -11.36 -8.02 2.96
N LYS A 46 -11.45 -8.82 4.03
CA LYS A 46 -12.64 -8.87 4.90
C LYS A 46 -12.32 -8.42 6.31
N ASP A 47 -11.46 -9.15 7.01
CA ASP A 47 -11.32 -8.97 8.46
C ASP A 47 -10.74 -7.57 8.78
N LEU A 48 -9.66 -7.15 8.10
CA LEU A 48 -9.08 -5.80 8.29
C LEU A 48 -9.97 -4.66 7.81
N VAL A 49 -10.83 -4.92 6.82
CA VAL A 49 -11.81 -3.94 6.31
C VAL A 49 -12.97 -3.79 7.31
N GLN A 50 -13.48 -4.91 7.82
CA GLN A 50 -14.53 -4.94 8.83
C GLN A 50 -14.08 -4.26 10.13
N GLU A 51 -12.84 -4.51 10.55
CA GLU A 51 -12.23 -3.84 11.70
C GLU A 51 -11.84 -2.38 11.43
N ARG A 52 -12.09 -1.85 10.21
CA ARG A 52 -11.81 -0.47 9.78
C ARG A 52 -10.33 -0.06 9.84
N TYR A 53 -9.42 -1.02 9.78
CA TYR A 53 -8.00 -0.74 9.56
C TYR A 53 -7.69 -0.46 8.09
N LEU A 54 -8.46 -1.05 7.19
CA LEU A 54 -8.35 -0.84 5.75
C LEU A 54 -9.66 -0.33 5.18
N GLU A 55 -9.56 0.51 4.18
CA GLU A 55 -10.62 0.74 3.21
C GLU A 55 -10.27 -0.05 1.95
N TYR A 56 -11.24 -0.80 1.43
CA TYR A 56 -11.10 -1.56 0.19
C TYR A 56 -12.16 -1.06 -0.78
N ARG A 57 -11.73 -0.51 -1.91
CA ARG A 57 -12.63 0.09 -2.88
C ARG A 57 -12.20 -0.17 -4.31
N GLN A 58 -13.18 -0.16 -5.21
CA GLN A 58 -12.93 -0.22 -6.63
C GLN A 58 -12.32 1.09 -7.12
N VAL A 59 -11.33 0.99 -8.00
CA VAL A 59 -10.77 2.14 -8.70
C VAL A 59 -11.80 2.64 -9.73
N PRO A 60 -12.27 3.89 -9.65
CA PRO A 60 -13.27 4.42 -10.58
C PRO A 60 -12.80 4.31 -12.04
N ASN A 61 -13.68 3.83 -12.92
CA ASN A 61 -13.42 3.73 -14.37
C ASN A 61 -12.18 2.89 -14.74
N SER A 62 -11.81 1.91 -13.90
CA SER A 62 -10.76 0.95 -14.23
C SER A 62 -11.27 -0.10 -15.23
N ASP A 63 -10.55 -0.27 -16.32
CA ASP A 63 -10.73 -1.36 -17.29
C ASP A 63 -9.36 -2.01 -17.59
N PRO A 64 -9.10 -3.24 -17.12
CA PRO A 64 -10.01 -4.13 -16.37
C PRO A 64 -10.30 -3.64 -14.93
N LEU A 65 -11.29 -4.24 -14.27
CA LEU A 65 -11.68 -3.92 -12.89
C LEU A 65 -10.47 -4.03 -11.93
N CYS A 66 -10.09 -2.92 -11.32
CA CYS A 66 -9.03 -2.86 -10.33
C CYS A 66 -9.57 -2.43 -8.96
N TYR A 67 -8.99 -3.00 -7.90
CA TYR A 67 -9.29 -2.62 -6.53
C TYR A 67 -8.05 -2.07 -5.84
N GLU A 68 -8.27 -1.15 -4.89
CA GLU A 68 -7.22 -0.54 -4.10
C GLU A 68 -7.54 -0.54 -2.61
N PHE A 69 -6.46 -0.54 -1.83
CA PHE A 69 -6.47 -0.46 -0.39
C PHE A 69 -5.95 0.90 0.08
N LEU A 70 -6.65 1.45 1.08
CA LEU A 70 -6.24 2.62 1.83
C LEU A 70 -6.24 2.31 3.33
N TRP A 71 -5.64 3.19 4.11
CA TRP A 71 -5.79 3.15 5.57
C TRP A 71 -7.21 3.55 5.94
N GLY A 72 -7.85 2.73 6.78
CA GLY A 72 -9.14 3.05 7.36
C GLY A 72 -9.03 3.95 8.59
N PRO A 73 -10.16 4.45 9.10
CA PRO A 73 -10.18 5.41 10.20
C PRO A 73 -9.52 4.86 11.46
N ARG A 74 -9.68 3.57 11.76
CA ARG A 74 -9.07 2.95 12.93
C ARG A 74 -7.55 2.89 12.83
N ALA A 75 -7.01 2.63 11.64
CA ALA A 75 -5.56 2.67 11.43
C ALA A 75 -5.01 4.07 11.71
N HIS A 76 -5.71 5.13 11.32
CA HIS A 76 -5.30 6.50 11.62
C HIS A 76 -5.38 6.85 13.11
N THR A 77 -6.35 6.30 13.85
CA THR A 77 -6.49 6.55 15.29
C THR A 77 -5.51 5.75 16.14
N GLU A 78 -5.34 4.46 15.84
CA GLU A 78 -4.58 3.55 16.70
C GLU A 78 -3.10 3.46 16.36
N THR A 79 -2.73 3.76 15.11
CA THR A 79 -1.33 3.73 14.68
C THR A 79 -0.90 4.98 13.95
N GLY A 80 0.36 5.35 14.15
CA GLY A 80 0.99 6.47 13.46
C GLY A 80 1.79 5.99 12.26
N LYS A 81 1.89 6.82 11.22
CA LYS A 81 2.78 6.56 10.06
C LYS A 81 4.20 6.19 10.51
N MET A 82 4.72 6.86 11.54
CA MET A 82 6.04 6.57 12.12
C MET A 82 6.15 5.17 12.74
N LYS A 83 5.15 4.71 13.51
CA LYS A 83 5.17 3.36 14.12
C LYS A 83 5.13 2.27 13.06
N VAL A 84 4.31 2.45 12.03
CA VAL A 84 4.24 1.51 10.90
C VAL A 84 5.55 1.52 10.12
N LEU A 85 6.13 2.69 9.89
CA LEU A 85 7.42 2.82 9.21
C LEU A 85 8.56 2.12 9.97
N GLU A 86 8.61 2.29 11.29
CA GLU A 86 9.59 1.63 12.15
C GLU A 86 9.45 0.10 12.08
N PHE A 87 8.22 -0.41 12.08
CA PHE A 87 7.95 -1.84 11.91
C PHE A 87 8.47 -2.38 10.57
N VAL A 88 8.19 -1.66 9.46
CA VAL A 88 8.66 -2.07 8.13
C VAL A 88 10.18 -2.01 8.04
N ALA A 89 10.80 -0.99 8.63
CA ALA A 89 12.25 -0.85 8.66
C ALA A 89 12.92 -2.04 9.40
N LYS A 90 12.34 -2.47 10.54
CA LYS A 90 12.79 -3.66 11.28
C LYS A 90 12.69 -4.95 10.46
N ILE A 91 11.61 -5.14 9.69
CA ILE A 91 11.46 -6.34 8.83
C ILE A 91 12.55 -6.40 7.75
N HIS A 92 12.97 -5.24 7.24
CA HIS A 92 13.99 -5.17 6.19
C HIS A 92 15.42 -5.01 6.72
N ASP A 93 15.65 -5.14 8.04
CA ASP A 93 16.93 -4.85 8.70
C ASP A 93 17.50 -3.46 8.32
N MET A 94 16.61 -2.50 8.05
CA MET A 94 16.95 -1.13 7.66
C MET A 94 16.71 -0.18 8.82
N VAL A 95 17.53 0.87 8.90
CA VAL A 95 17.27 1.99 9.81
C VAL A 95 16.05 2.78 9.31
N PRO A 96 15.09 3.14 10.18
CA PRO A 96 13.87 3.87 9.79
C PRO A 96 14.13 5.14 8.97
N SER A 97 15.20 5.88 9.27
CA SER A 97 15.60 7.09 8.52
C SER A 97 16.04 6.80 7.09
N ARG A 98 16.71 5.67 6.84
CA ARG A 98 17.14 5.24 5.51
C ARG A 98 15.94 4.78 4.69
N PHE A 99 15.02 4.07 5.32
CA PHE A 99 13.76 3.67 4.70
C PHE A 99 12.87 4.89 4.39
N PHE A 100 12.78 5.85 5.33
CA PHE A 100 12.07 7.12 5.12
C PHE A 100 12.65 7.92 3.96
N SER A 101 13.98 7.99 3.84
CA SER A 101 14.66 8.65 2.72
C SER A 101 14.32 7.98 1.38
N LEU A 102 14.23 6.64 1.34
CA LEU A 102 13.81 5.91 0.13
C LEU A 102 12.35 6.20 -0.26
N LEU A 103 11.47 6.36 0.73
CA LEU A 103 10.06 6.73 0.50
C LEU A 103 9.92 8.18 0.02
N LEU A 104 10.61 9.13 0.66
CA LEU A 104 10.58 10.53 0.26
C LEU A 104 11.19 10.77 -1.13
N LYS A 105 12.25 10.04 -1.51
CA LYS A 105 12.80 10.12 -2.88
C LYS A 105 11.78 9.71 -3.95
N ARG A 106 10.89 8.76 -3.64
CA ARG A 106 9.76 8.40 -4.51
C ARG A 106 8.69 9.49 -4.57
N GLU A 107 8.35 10.12 -3.45
CA GLU A 107 7.44 11.28 -3.43
C GLU A 107 7.98 12.45 -4.25
N VAL A 108 9.29 12.74 -4.18
CA VAL A 108 9.94 13.79 -4.99
C VAL A 108 9.88 13.47 -6.49
N HIS A 109 9.99 12.20 -6.89
CA HIS A 109 9.82 11.80 -8.30
C HIS A 109 8.35 11.96 -8.76
N ILE A 110 7.37 11.63 -7.91
CA ILE A 110 5.94 11.84 -8.19
C ILE A 110 5.59 13.34 -8.26
N LEU A 111 6.16 14.15 -7.38
CA LEU A 111 6.00 15.61 -7.37
C LEU A 111 6.74 16.28 -8.55
N SER A 112 7.84 15.69 -9.02
CA SER A 112 8.53 16.09 -10.25
C SER A 112 7.67 15.81 -11.49
N SER A 113 6.99 14.65 -11.55
CA SER A 113 6.05 14.34 -12.64
C SER A 113 4.78 15.21 -12.63
N ARG A 114 4.31 15.69 -11.47
CA ARG A 114 3.18 16.62 -11.40
C ARG A 114 3.54 18.07 -11.73
N ARG A 115 4.83 18.45 -11.63
CA ARG A 115 5.30 19.81 -11.98
C ARG A 115 5.66 19.95 -13.47
N LEU A 116 5.89 18.84 -14.17
CA LEU A 116 5.97 18.81 -15.63
C LEU A 116 4.57 18.59 -16.19
N GLY A 117 3.79 19.67 -16.27
CA GLY A 117 2.51 19.69 -16.97
C GLY A 117 2.69 19.34 -18.45
N TRP A 118 2.57 18.08 -18.80
CA TRP A 118 2.25 17.66 -20.15
C TRP A 118 0.73 17.83 -20.31
N GLY A 119 0.35 19.06 -20.65
CA GLY A 119 -0.98 19.33 -21.15
C GLY A 119 -1.22 18.47 -22.38
N CYS A 120 -2.24 17.63 -22.30
CA CYS A 120 -2.89 17.08 -23.47
C CYS A 120 -3.28 18.24 -24.40
N ARG A 121 -2.59 18.37 -25.54
CA ARG A 121 -3.14 19.04 -26.72
C ARG A 121 -2.85 18.19 -27.96
N GLN A 122 -3.88 17.40 -28.27
CA GLN A 122 -4.35 16.87 -29.55
C GLN A 122 -3.45 16.02 -30.47
N HIS A 123 -4.01 14.84 -30.78
CA HIS A 123 -3.78 13.94 -31.92
C HIS A 123 -3.80 14.64 -33.30
N SER A 124 -3.09 14.00 -34.24
CA SER A 124 -3.39 13.73 -35.67
C SER A 124 -4.03 14.86 -36.49
N VAL A 125 -3.47 15.30 -37.63
CA VAL A 125 -2.95 14.58 -38.81
C VAL A 125 -1.80 15.38 -39.42
#